data_AF-A0A925VNV5-F1
#
_entry.id   AF-A0A925VNV5-F1
#
_cell.length_a   1.000
_cell.length_b   1.000
_cell.length_c   1.000
_cell.angle_alpha   90.00
_cell.angle_beta   90.00
_cell.angle_gamma   90.00
#
_symmetry.space_group_name_H-M   'P 1'
#
loop_
_entity.id
_entity.type
_entity.pdbx_description
1 polymer ?
#
loop_
_entity_poly.entity_id
_entity_poly.type
_entity_poly.pdbx_seq_one_letter_code
_entity_poly.pdbx_strand_id
1 'polypeptide(L)' 'MPPARSNPFQSFWMAGYECTDQLNCFGHRVDFLPLTGHLQLLDQDYQDLQPYKLTTVREGIRWSQIEKTP' A
#
# COMPACT_ATOMS: atom_id res chain seq x y z
N MET A 1 -32.44 14.12 -3.58
CA MET A 1 -31.20 14.48 -2.84
C MET A 1 -30.09 13.56 -3.31
N PRO A 2 -28.91 14.07 -3.71
CA PRO A 2 -27.77 13.19 -3.93
C PRO A 2 -27.41 12.53 -2.59
N PRO A 3 -26.91 11.27 -2.58
CA PRO A 3 -26.47 10.64 -1.33
C PRO A 3 -25.43 11.53 -0.67
N ALA A 4 -25.55 11.73 0.65
CA ALA A 4 -24.50 12.36 1.43
C ALA A 4 -23.21 11.58 1.15
N ARG A 5 -22.22 12.23 0.54
CA ARG A 5 -20.94 11.58 0.24
C ARG A 5 -20.36 11.10 1.56
N SER A 6 -20.38 9.80 1.81
CA SER A 6 -19.65 9.21 2.92
C SER A 6 -18.18 9.55 2.75
N ASN A 7 -17.54 10.00 3.83
CA ASN A 7 -16.10 10.20 3.81
C ASN A 7 -15.44 8.85 3.49
N PRO A 8 -14.61 8.71 2.44
CA PRO A 8 -13.93 7.46 2.14
C PRO A 8 -12.94 7.07 3.25
N PHE A 9 -12.42 8.05 3.99
CA PHE A 9 -11.51 7.83 5.10
C PHE A 9 -12.29 7.45 6.36
N GLN A 10 -12.05 6.22 6.85
CA GLN A 10 -12.75 5.64 8.01
C GLN A 10 -12.01 5.87 9.34
N SER A 11 -10.82 6.47 9.30
CA SER A 11 -10.01 6.84 10.47
C SER A 11 -9.30 8.16 10.22
N PHE A 12 -9.08 8.95 11.29
CA PHE A 12 -8.34 10.20 11.19
C PHE A 12 -6.86 9.96 10.89
N TRP A 13 -6.25 9.00 11.58
CA TRP A 13 -4.90 8.53 11.30
C TRP A 13 -4.92 7.50 10.18
N MET A 14 -3.91 7.56 9.32
CA MET A 14 -3.72 6.64 8.20
C MET A 14 -2.51 5.75 8.47
N ALA A 15 -2.67 4.45 8.25
CA ALA A 15 -1.53 3.54 8.14
C ALA A 15 -0.95 3.59 6.73
N GLY A 16 0.26 3.08 6.56
CA GLY A 16 0.85 2.88 5.25
C GLY A 16 1.96 1.84 5.30
N TYR A 17 2.04 1.06 4.23
CA TYR A 17 3.09 0.08 4.01
C TYR A 17 4.06 0.56 2.93
N GLU A 18 5.30 0.06 3.00
CA GLU A 18 6.32 0.38 2.01
C GLU A 18 5.91 -0.12 0.62
N CYS A 19 6.04 0.75 -0.38
CA CYS A 19 5.62 0.47 -1.75
C CYS A 19 6.66 0.87 -2.79
N THR A 20 7.92 1.03 -2.37
CA THR A 20 9.02 1.40 -3.25
C THR A 20 9.25 0.31 -4.29
N ASP A 21 9.22 0.71 -5.57
CA ASP A 21 9.50 -0.14 -6.75
C ASP A 21 10.36 0.65 -7.73
N GLN A 22 11.45 1.24 -7.24
CA GLN A 22 12.28 2.15 -8.03
C GLN A 22 13.50 1.44 -8.64
N LEU A 23 14.07 2.02 -9.69
CA LEU A 23 15.43 1.66 -10.13
C LEU A 23 16.43 2.51 -9.36
N ASN A 24 17.47 1.91 -8.78
CA ASN A 24 18.55 2.67 -8.17
C ASN A 24 19.47 3.31 -9.24
N CYS A 25 20.50 4.04 -8.81
CA CYS A 25 21.44 4.70 -9.73
C CYS A 25 22.24 3.75 -10.64
N PHE A 26 22.21 2.44 -10.37
CA PHE A 26 22.83 1.39 -11.18
C PHE A 26 21.82 0.65 -12.07
N GLY A 27 20.55 1.07 -12.07
CA GLY A 27 19.48 0.42 -12.84
C GLY A 27 18.96 -0.88 -12.23
N HIS A 28 19.30 -1.20 -10.98
CA HIS A 28 18.75 -2.36 -10.30
C HIS A 28 17.40 -2.03 -9.67
N ARG A 29 16.42 -2.93 -9.81
CA ARG A 29 15.13 -2.78 -9.16
C ARG A 29 15.26 -2.96 -7.65
N VAL A 30 14.73 -2.00 -6.92
CA VAL A 30 14.58 -2.01 -5.46
C VAL A 30 13.09 -2.08 -5.19
N ASP A 31 12.59 -3.29 -4.94
CA ASP A 31 11.19 -3.58 -4.69
C ASP A 31 10.99 -3.97 -3.23
N PHE A 32 10.34 -3.10 -2.46
CA PHE A 32 10.19 -3.29 -1.03
C PHE A 32 9.03 -4.21 -0.66
N LEU A 33 8.02 -4.40 -1.53
CA LEU A 33 6.90 -5.30 -1.25
C LEU A 33 7.35 -6.72 -0.89
N PRO A 34 8.22 -7.38 -1.68
CA PRO A 34 8.75 -8.69 -1.33
C PRO A 34 9.89 -8.62 -0.31
N LEU A 35 10.68 -7.53 -0.27
CA LEU A 35 11.83 -7.42 0.64
C LEU A 35 11.40 -7.27 2.11
N THR A 36 10.32 -6.54 2.39
CA THR A 36 9.77 -6.39 3.74
C THR A 36 8.85 -7.54 4.14
N GLY A 37 8.49 -8.42 3.20
CA GLY A 37 7.53 -9.50 3.41
C GLY A 37 6.07 -9.08 3.26
N HIS A 38 5.78 -7.80 2.97
CA HIS A 38 4.42 -7.28 2.87
C HIS A 38 3.59 -8.01 1.81
N LEU A 39 4.19 -8.39 0.68
CA LEU A 39 3.50 -9.17 -0.35
C LEU A 39 3.05 -10.55 0.15
N GLN A 40 3.83 -11.17 1.03
CA GLN A 40 3.56 -12.49 1.59
C GLN A 40 2.64 -12.44 2.82
N LEU A 41 2.70 -11.34 3.58
CA LEU A 41 2.00 -11.14 4.84
C LEU A 41 0.80 -10.19 4.72
N LEU A 42 0.36 -9.88 3.49
CA LEU A 42 -0.69 -8.89 3.21
C LEU A 42 -1.87 -8.96 4.19
N ASP A 43 -2.51 -10.12 4.32
CA ASP A 43 -3.67 -10.27 5.21
C ASP A 43 -3.33 -10.01 6.68
N GLN A 44 -2.14 -10.44 7.14
CA GLN A 44 -1.68 -10.25 8.51
C GLN A 44 -1.37 -8.78 8.80
N ASP A 45 -0.69 -8.11 7.88
CA ASP A 45 -0.36 -6.69 7.98
C ASP A 45 -1.64 -5.86 8.18
N TYR A 46 -2.69 -6.14 7.42
CA TYR A 46 -3.97 -5.44 7.58
C TYR A 46 -4.69 -5.81 8.88
N GLN A 47 -4.55 -7.04 9.37
CA GLN A 47 -5.09 -7.46 10.68
C GLN A 47 -4.37 -6.78 11.84
N ASP A 48 -3.05 -6.59 11.75
CA ASP A 48 -2.21 -6.00 12.80
C ASP A 48 -2.51 -4.51 13.05
N LEU A 49 -3.25 -3.86 12.15
CA LEU A 49 -3.73 -2.49 12.33
C LEU A 49 -4.95 -2.37 13.26
N GLN A 50 -5.68 -3.47 13.49
CA GLN A 50 -6.91 -3.49 14.29
C GLN A 50 -6.72 -2.94 15.71
N PRO A 51 -5.69 -3.34 16.48
CA PRO A 51 -5.47 -2.84 17.84
C PRO A 51 -5.26 -1.31 17.90
N TYR A 52 -4.76 -0.71 16.82
CA TYR A 52 -4.49 0.72 16.70
C TYR A 52 -5.69 1.52 16.18
N LYS A 53 -6.79 0.84 15.80
CA LYS A 53 -7.99 1.45 15.21
C LYS A 53 -7.70 2.25 13.93
N LEU A 54 -6.71 1.81 13.17
CA LEU A 54 -6.37 2.38 11.86
C LEU A 54 -7.13 1.60 10.78
N THR A 55 -8.15 2.22 10.20
CA THR A 55 -9.03 1.62 9.19
C THR A 55 -8.87 2.26 7.80
N THR A 56 -8.04 3.28 7.71
CA THR A 56 -7.61 3.91 6.47
C THR A 56 -6.15 3.59 6.23
N VAL A 57 -5.85 2.96 5.10
CA VAL A 57 -4.48 2.58 4.70
C VAL A 57 -4.18 3.20 3.34
N ARG A 58 -2.97 3.74 3.19
CA ARG A 58 -2.46 4.24 1.91
C ARG A 58 -1.30 3.38 1.45
N GLU A 59 -1.39 2.89 0.23
CA GLU A 59 -0.36 2.08 -0.41
C GLU A 59 -0.14 2.53 -1.86
N GLY A 60 0.99 2.09 -2.42
CA GLY A 60 1.29 2.24 -3.83
C GLY A 60 1.25 0.89 -4.54
N ILE A 61 0.92 0.94 -5.83
CA ILE A 61 0.96 -0.23 -6.71
C ILE A 61 2.22 -0.19 -7.57
N ARG A 62 2.79 -1.37 -7.84
CA ARG A 62 4.00 -1.51 -8.67
C ARG A 62 3.66 -1.37 -10.14
N TRP A 63 3.80 -0.17 -10.69
CA TRP A 63 3.50 0.07 -12.11
C TRP A 63 4.33 -0.84 -13.03
N SER A 64 5.58 -1.14 -12.66
CA SER A 64 6.47 -2.05 -13.41
C SER A 64 5.94 -3.49 -13.55
N GLN A 65 5.01 -3.90 -12.69
CA GLN A 65 4.35 -5.22 -12.74
C GLN A 65 2.99 -5.16 -13.45
N ILE A 66 2.39 -3.98 -13.52
CA ILE A 66 1.09 -3.74 -14.16
C ILE A 66 1.28 -3.52 -15.66
N GLU A 67 2.13 -2.56 -16.01
CA GLU A 67 2.45 -2.22 -17.38
C GLU A 67 3.62 -3.08 -17.88
N LYS A 68 3.28 -4.13 -18.63
CA LYS A 68 4.27 -5.08 -19.19
C LYS A 68 4.84 -4.62 -20.53
N THR A 69 4.14 -3.71 -21.20
CA THR A 69 4.51 -3.11 -22.49
C THR A 69 4.09 -1.64 -22.49
N PRO A 70 4.88 -0.73 -23.10
CA PRO A 70 4.54 0.70 -23.20
C PRO A 70 3.27 1.00 -23.99
#